data_AF-A0A6I3CPS5-F1
#
_entry.id   AF-A0A6I3CPS5-F1
#
_cell.length_a   1.000
_cell.length_b   1.000
_cell.length_c   1.000
_cell.angle_alpha   90.00
_cell.angle_beta   90.00
_cell.angle_gamma   90.00
#
_symmetry.space_group_name_H-M   'P 1'
#
loop_
_entity.id
_entity.type
_entity.pdbx_description
1 polymer ?
#
loop_
_entity_poly.entity_id
_entity_poly.type
_entity_poly.pdbx_seq_one_letter_code
_entity_poly.pdbx_strand_id
1 'polypeptide(L)'
;MFKLKEGARSELAFVGSLLLLGLIVIWDTSRTELPALNMTISPKLFPLIIGWFLIALCAILAIQIIRGGTAVPEGLGAGDKIEKSDYKTFAFVLLSFLSYIVLITRGGFVVASTVVFVGIAFSFGNRKFGRTLLIGLIFAFVTYFSFTRYLHVDLPAGILKGIL
;
A
#
# COMPACT_ATOMS: atom_id res chain seq x y z
N MET A 1 -26.05 0.77 -28.30
CA MET A 1 -25.30 1.88 -27.67
C MET A 1 -25.49 1.77 -26.16
N PHE A 2 -24.58 1.07 -25.46
CA PHE A 2 -24.67 0.85 -24.01
C PHE A 2 -24.44 2.19 -23.30
N LYS A 3 -25.51 2.81 -22.77
CA LYS A 3 -25.40 4.01 -21.93
C LYS A 3 -24.78 3.60 -20.59
N LEU A 4 -23.48 3.81 -20.46
CA LEU A 4 -22.78 3.70 -19.18
C LEU A 4 -23.38 4.73 -18.20
N LYS A 5 -23.82 4.27 -17.02
CA LYS A 5 -24.32 5.11 -15.92
C LYS A 5 -23.19 6.01 -15.39
N GLU A 6 -23.50 7.15 -14.77
CA GLU A 6 -22.50 8.17 -14.39
C GLU A 6 -21.35 7.65 -13.49
N GLY A 7 -21.54 6.56 -12.74
CA GLY A 7 -20.48 5.91 -11.93
C GLY A 7 -19.60 4.87 -12.65
N ALA A 8 -20.02 4.38 -13.82
CA ALA A 8 -19.30 3.30 -14.52
C ALA A 8 -17.93 3.74 -15.05
N ARG A 9 -17.74 5.03 -15.33
CA ARG A 9 -16.45 5.57 -15.79
C ARG A 9 -15.39 5.56 -14.69
N SER A 10 -15.75 5.95 -13.47
CA SER A 10 -14.85 5.92 -12.31
C SER A 10 -14.52 4.49 -11.91
N GLU A 11 -15.50 3.58 -11.94
CA GLU A 11 -15.28 2.16 -11.64
C GLU A 11 -14.34 1.52 -12.68
N LEU A 12 -14.53 1.77 -13.98
CA LEU A 12 -13.62 1.29 -15.02
C LEU A 12 -12.22 1.89 -14.91
N ALA A 13 -12.10 3.17 -14.53
CA ALA A 13 -10.80 3.80 -14.29
C ALA A 13 -10.06 3.14 -13.11
N PHE A 14 -10.78 2.84 -12.03
CA PHE A 14 -10.24 2.12 -10.88
C PHE A 14 -9.79 0.70 -11.26
N VAL A 15 -10.66 -0.07 -11.93
CA VAL A 15 -10.33 -1.41 -12.43
C VAL A 15 -9.14 -1.37 -13.39
N GLY A 16 -9.09 -0.38 -14.28
CA GLY A 16 -7.97 -0.18 -15.19
C GLY A 16 -6.65 0.07 -14.44
N SER A 17 -6.68 0.87 -13.37
CA SER A 17 -5.48 1.11 -12.55
C SER A 17 -4.98 -0.15 -11.83
N LEU A 18 -5.89 -0.97 -11.29
CA LEU A 18 -5.53 -2.25 -10.64
C LEU A 18 -5.05 -3.29 -11.66
N LEU A 19 -5.64 -3.33 -12.85
CA LEU A 19 -5.20 -4.18 -13.96
C LEU A 19 -3.76 -3.81 -14.37
N LEU A 20 -3.50 -2.50 -14.52
CA LEU A 20 -2.17 -1.98 -14.83
C LEU A 20 -1.17 -2.35 -13.72
N LEU A 21 -1.54 -2.21 -12.45
CA LEU A 21 -0.71 -2.64 -11.32
C LEU A 21 -0.39 -4.14 -11.38
N GLY A 22 -1.38 -5.00 -11.66
CA GLY A 22 -1.17 -6.45 -11.82
C GLY A 22 -0.21 -6.79 -12.97
N LEU A 23 -0.33 -6.09 -14.10
CA LEU A 23 0.60 -6.23 -15.23
C LEU A 23 2.02 -5.78 -14.87
N ILE A 24 2.17 -4.66 -14.15
CA ILE A 24 3.47 -4.19 -13.65
C ILE A 24 4.10 -5.24 -12.75
N VAL A 25 3.35 -5.81 -11.81
CA VAL A 25 3.86 -6.83 -10.89
C VAL A 25 4.38 -8.06 -11.64
N ILE A 26 3.63 -8.56 -12.63
CA ILE A 26 4.08 -9.69 -13.46
C ILE A 26 5.35 -9.31 -14.24
N TRP A 27 5.35 -8.14 -14.87
CA TRP A 27 6.48 -7.65 -15.66
C TRP A 27 7.76 -7.53 -14.82
N ASP A 28 7.66 -6.92 -13.64
CA ASP A 28 8.79 -6.74 -12.73
C ASP A 28 9.31 -8.08 -12.21
N THR A 29 8.40 -8.96 -11.78
CA THR A 29 8.73 -10.32 -11.32
C THR A 29 9.41 -11.15 -12.42
N SER A 30 8.96 -11.02 -13.67
CA SER A 30 9.58 -11.72 -14.81
C SER A 30 11.03 -11.27 -15.02
N ARG A 31 11.34 -10.00 -14.76
CA ARG A 31 12.68 -9.41 -14.94
C ARG A 31 13.61 -9.54 -13.74
N THR A 32 13.10 -9.85 -12.55
CA THR A 32 13.95 -10.06 -11.36
C THR A 32 14.92 -11.23 -11.58
N GLU A 33 16.21 -11.05 -11.34
CA GLU A 33 17.17 -12.17 -11.39
C GLU A 33 17.00 -13.07 -10.17
N LEU A 34 17.11 -14.39 -10.37
CA LEU A 34 17.00 -15.34 -9.27
C LEU A 34 18.31 -15.35 -8.46
N PRO A 35 18.25 -15.41 -7.11
CA PRO A 35 19.44 -15.65 -6.31
C PRO A 35 20.12 -16.95 -6.75
N ALA A 36 21.46 -17.02 -6.72
CA ALA A 36 22.25 -18.21 -7.03
C ALA A 36 22.08 -19.37 -6.02
N LEU A 37 20.99 -19.36 -5.25
CA LEU A 37 20.62 -20.34 -4.24
C LEU A 37 19.65 -21.34 -4.86
N ASN A 38 19.98 -22.62 -4.79
CA ASN A 38 19.15 -23.71 -5.32
C ASN A 38 17.94 -23.94 -4.40
N MET A 39 16.93 -23.07 -4.51
CA MET A 39 15.70 -23.12 -3.72
C MET A 39 14.65 -24.00 -4.42
N THR A 40 14.04 -24.94 -3.69
CA THR A 40 12.98 -25.83 -4.19
C THR A 40 11.76 -25.06 -4.71
N ILE A 41 11.48 -23.89 -4.14
CA ILE A 41 10.36 -23.02 -4.50
C ILE A 41 10.95 -21.68 -4.97
N SER A 42 10.65 -21.31 -6.21
CA SER A 42 11.12 -20.03 -6.76
C SER A 42 10.48 -18.85 -6.01
N PRO A 43 11.27 -17.86 -5.56
CA PRO A 43 10.74 -16.63 -4.92
C PRO A 43 9.73 -15.86 -5.79
N LYS A 44 9.74 -16.10 -7.11
CA LYS A 44 8.82 -15.48 -8.08
C LYS A 44 7.41 -16.04 -8.04
N LEU A 45 7.20 -17.24 -7.49
CA LEU A 45 5.89 -17.91 -7.55
C LEU A 45 4.82 -17.11 -6.84
N PHE A 46 5.12 -16.58 -5.65
CA PHE A 46 4.16 -15.84 -4.85
C PHE A 46 3.71 -14.52 -5.54
N PRO A 47 4.62 -13.63 -5.98
CA PRO A 47 4.24 -12.45 -6.75
C PRO A 47 3.47 -12.78 -8.03
N LEU A 48 3.84 -13.85 -8.73
CA LEU A 48 3.21 -14.25 -9.98
C LEU A 48 1.77 -14.74 -9.77
N ILE A 49 1.52 -15.54 -8.74
CA ILE A 49 0.16 -15.98 -8.37
C ILE A 49 -0.73 -14.77 -8.06
N ILE A 50 -0.24 -13.83 -7.25
CA ILE A 50 -1.00 -12.64 -6.87
C ILE A 50 -1.26 -11.75 -8.09
N GLY A 51 -0.26 -11.55 -8.96
CA GLY A 51 -0.42 -10.76 -10.18
C GLY A 51 -1.50 -11.32 -11.11
N TRP A 52 -1.47 -12.64 -11.37
CA TRP A 52 -2.48 -13.29 -12.21
C TRP A 52 -3.87 -13.27 -11.58
N PHE A 53 -3.95 -13.51 -10.27
CA PHE A 53 -5.22 -13.46 -9.55
C PHE A 53 -5.84 -12.06 -9.59
N LEU A 54 -5.04 -11.01 -9.40
CA LEU A 54 -5.48 -9.63 -9.51
C LEU A 54 -5.99 -9.30 -10.92
N ILE A 55 -5.29 -9.73 -11.96
CA ILE A 55 -5.71 -9.55 -13.36
C ILE A 55 -7.05 -10.26 -13.61
N ALA A 56 -7.21 -11.49 -13.11
CA ALA A 56 -8.45 -12.25 -13.25
C ALA A 56 -9.62 -11.54 -12.57
N LEU A 57 -9.44 -11.04 -11.34
CA LEU A 57 -10.46 -10.25 -10.63
C LEU A 57 -10.80 -8.96 -11.37
N CYS A 58 -9.80 -8.26 -11.91
CA CYS A 58 -10.03 -7.05 -12.71
C CYS A 58 -10.83 -7.35 -13.98
N ALA A 59 -10.53 -8.45 -14.67
CA ALA A 59 -11.29 -8.88 -15.83
C ALA A 59 -12.75 -9.21 -15.47
N ILE A 60 -12.97 -9.95 -14.38
CA ILE A 60 -14.31 -10.27 -13.88
C ILE A 60 -15.08 -8.98 -13.52
N LEU A 61 -14.45 -8.03 -12.83
CA LEU A 61 -15.08 -6.79 -12.43
C LEU A 61 -15.37 -5.87 -13.63
N ALA A 62 -14.45 -5.78 -14.60
CA ALA A 62 -14.69 -5.07 -15.85
C ALA A 62 -15.90 -5.63 -16.61
N ILE A 63 -16.01 -6.97 -16.69
CA ILE A 63 -17.17 -7.64 -17.30
C ILE A 63 -18.46 -7.29 -16.55
N GLN A 64 -18.44 -7.27 -15.21
CA GLN A 64 -19.61 -6.90 -14.41
C GLN A 64 -20.04 -5.45 -14.65
N ILE A 65 -19.10 -4.51 -14.70
CA ILE A 65 -19.40 -3.08 -14.96
C ILE A 65 -19.98 -2.90 -16.36
N ILE A 66 -19.41 -3.57 -17.37
CA ILE A 66 -19.92 -3.52 -18.76
C ILE A 66 -21.31 -4.17 -18.86
N ARG A 67 -21.59 -5.22 -18.07
CA ARG A 67 -22.92 -5.84 -17.95
C ARG A 67 -23.93 -5.01 -17.18
N GLY A 68 -23.54 -3.86 -16.64
CA GLY A 68 -24.43 -2.94 -15.92
C GLY A 68 -24.58 -3.25 -14.42
N GLY A 69 -23.70 -4.10 -13.86
CA GLY A 69 -23.56 -4.22 -12.41
C GLY A 69 -23.07 -2.90 -11.84
N THR A 70 -23.74 -2.37 -10.83
CA THR A 70 -23.32 -1.16 -10.11
C THR A 70 -22.66 -1.56 -8.81
N ALA A 71 -21.43 -1.12 -8.58
CA ALA A 71 -20.83 -1.21 -7.26
C ALA A 71 -21.55 -0.23 -6.32
N VAL A 72 -22.28 -0.75 -5.33
CA VAL A 72 -22.76 0.07 -4.22
C VAL A 72 -21.58 0.22 -3.26
N PRO A 73 -21.17 1.46 -2.89
CA PRO A 73 -20.07 1.63 -1.96
C PRO A 73 -20.38 0.92 -0.64
N GLU A 74 -19.39 0.27 -0.05
CA GLU A 74 -19.61 -0.42 1.23
C GLU A 74 -20.03 0.58 2.32
N GLY A 75 -21.13 0.26 3.00
CA GLY A 75 -21.72 1.12 4.03
C GLY A 75 -22.83 2.08 3.55
N LEU A 76 -23.18 2.08 2.27
CA LEU A 76 -24.28 2.88 1.71
C LEU A 76 -25.41 1.97 1.18
N GLY A 77 -26.66 2.33 1.46
CA GLY A 77 -27.83 1.71 0.89
C GLY A 77 -28.09 2.18 -0.55
N ALA A 78 -28.91 1.45 -1.29
CA ALA A 78 -29.31 1.84 -2.64
C ALA A 78 -30.08 3.18 -2.61
N GLY A 79 -29.40 4.26 -2.97
CA GLY A 79 -29.96 5.63 -3.00
C GLY A 79 -29.22 6.64 -2.14
N ASP A 80 -28.26 6.23 -1.32
CA ASP A 80 -27.48 7.16 -0.52
C ASP A 80 -26.51 7.98 -1.38
N LYS A 81 -26.22 9.21 -0.93
CA LYS A 81 -25.31 10.12 -1.62
C LYS A 81 -23.88 9.59 -1.53
N ILE A 82 -23.29 9.31 -2.68
CA ILE A 82 -21.87 9.00 -2.80
C ILE A 82 -21.08 10.27 -2.43
N GLU A 83 -20.40 10.25 -1.29
CA GLU A 83 -19.49 11.33 -0.91
C GLU A 83 -18.31 11.41 -1.88
N LYS A 84 -17.85 12.64 -2.15
CA LYS A 84 -16.69 12.87 -3.02
C LYS A 84 -15.43 12.37 -2.32
N SER A 85 -14.54 11.71 -3.07
CA SER A 85 -13.25 11.26 -2.55
C SER A 85 -12.43 12.43 -1.98
N ASP A 86 -11.91 12.27 -0.77
CA ASP A 86 -11.01 13.25 -0.14
C ASP A 86 -9.58 13.11 -0.67
N TYR A 87 -9.33 13.76 -1.80
CA TYR A 87 -8.01 13.79 -2.43
C TYR A 87 -6.94 14.46 -1.56
N LYS A 88 -7.33 15.35 -0.64
CA LYS A 88 -6.38 16.06 0.21
C LYS A 88 -5.81 15.11 1.25
N THR A 89 -6.67 14.37 1.95
CA THR A 89 -6.24 13.34 2.90
C THR A 89 -5.44 12.24 2.19
N PHE A 90 -5.88 11.80 1.01
CA PHE A 90 -5.14 10.84 0.20
C PHE A 90 -3.72 11.33 -0.15
N ALA A 91 -3.57 12.59 -0.55
CA ALA A 91 -2.26 13.17 -0.88
C ALA A 91 -1.32 13.23 0.33
N PHE A 92 -1.82 13.54 1.53
CA PHE A 92 -1.00 13.52 2.76
C PHE A 92 -0.57 12.10 3.15
N VAL A 93 -1.46 11.11 2.99
CA VAL A 93 -1.10 9.69 3.20
C VAL A 93 -0.03 9.26 2.21
N LEU A 94 -0.20 9.58 0.92
CA LEU A 94 0.79 9.28 -0.12
C LEU A 94 2.15 9.94 0.17
N LEU A 95 2.14 11.22 0.57
CA LEU A 95 3.35 11.95 0.94
C LEU A 95 4.04 11.33 2.16
N SER A 96 3.26 10.81 3.12
CA SER A 96 3.78 10.11 4.29
C SER A 96 4.56 8.86 3.86
N PHE A 97 3.99 8.03 2.99
CA PHE A 97 4.70 6.88 2.43
C PHE A 97 5.94 7.27 1.61
N LEU A 98 5.85 8.33 0.80
CA LEU A 98 6.98 8.81 0.01
C LEU A 98 8.13 9.29 0.91
N SER A 99 7.80 9.92 2.04
CA SER A 99 8.79 10.30 3.05
C SER A 99 9.54 9.09 3.61
N TYR A 100 8.88 7.94 3.79
CA TYR A 100 9.53 6.71 4.25
C TYR A 100 10.69 6.30 3.33
N ILE A 101 10.45 6.28 2.02
CA ILE A 101 11.43 5.85 1.00
C ILE A 101 12.68 6.74 1.04
N VAL A 102 12.49 8.04 1.26
CA VAL A 102 13.60 8.99 1.37
C VAL A 102 14.32 8.85 2.72
N LEU A 103 13.56 8.66 3.81
CA LEU A 103 14.11 8.65 5.17
C LEU A 103 14.77 7.31 5.53
N ILE A 104 14.32 6.19 4.97
CA ILE A 104 14.79 4.86 5.38
C ILE A 104 16.30 4.67 5.15
N THR A 105 16.84 5.26 4.08
CA THR A 105 18.27 5.16 3.74
C THR A 105 19.17 5.98 4.66
N ARG A 106 18.72 7.17 5.10
CA ARG A 106 19.52 8.08 5.94
C ARG A 106 19.13 8.00 7.41
N GLY A 107 17.85 8.17 7.72
CA GLY A 107 17.31 8.21 9.09
C GLY A 107 17.17 6.84 9.76
N GLY A 108 17.11 5.77 8.98
CA GLY A 108 16.93 4.41 9.49
C GLY A 108 15.48 4.08 9.82
N PHE A 109 15.24 2.81 10.18
CA PHE A 109 13.91 2.23 10.33
C PHE A 109 13.07 2.94 11.39
N VAL A 110 13.65 3.23 12.55
CA VAL A 110 12.91 3.83 13.68
C VAL A 110 12.42 5.23 13.32
N VAL A 111 13.29 6.07 12.76
CA VAL A 111 12.95 7.44 12.37
C VAL A 111 11.95 7.46 11.23
N ALA A 112 12.20 6.68 10.17
CA ALA A 112 11.31 6.60 9.01
C ALA A 112 9.90 6.13 9.40
N SER A 113 9.81 5.06 10.20
CA SER A 113 8.53 4.50 10.66
C SER A 113 7.75 5.48 11.55
N THR A 114 8.45 6.20 12.44
CA THR A 114 7.83 7.21 13.30
C THR A 114 7.26 8.37 12.48
N VAL A 115 8.00 8.87 11.48
CA VAL A 115 7.55 9.97 10.62
C VAL A 115 6.32 9.56 9.82
N VAL A 116 6.31 8.35 9.24
CA VAL A 116 5.12 7.81 8.54
C VAL A 116 3.93 7.70 9.48
N PHE A 117 4.14 7.15 10.69
CA PHE A 117 3.07 6.98 11.66
C PHE A 117 2.43 8.33 12.03
N VAL A 118 3.25 9.35 12.29
CA VAL A 118 2.78 10.71 12.56
C VAL A 118 2.08 11.32 11.35
N GLY A 119 2.63 11.14 10.14
CA GLY A 119 2.06 11.65 8.90
C GLY A 119 0.68 11.06 8.59
N ILE A 120 0.51 9.75 8.78
CA ILE A 120 -0.78 9.07 8.61
C ILE A 120 -1.77 9.56 9.67
N ALA A 121 -1.38 9.58 10.94
CA ALA A 121 -2.26 10.05 12.01
C ALA A 121 -2.69 11.52 11.81
N PHE A 122 -1.78 12.37 11.30
CA PHE A 122 -2.09 13.75 10.94
C PHE A 122 -3.08 13.82 9.77
N SER A 123 -2.95 12.94 8.78
CA SER A 123 -3.85 12.85 7.63
C SER A 123 -5.30 12.57 8.05
N PHE A 124 -5.49 11.75 9.09
CA PHE A 124 -6.81 11.47 9.69
C PHE A 124 -7.28 12.54 10.71
N GLY A 125 -6.63 13.70 10.77
CA GLY A 125 -7.07 14.84 11.57
C GLY A 125 -6.67 14.78 13.05
N ASN A 126 -5.78 13.88 13.46
CA ASN A 126 -5.30 13.83 14.83
C ASN A 126 -4.47 15.08 15.17
N ARG A 127 -4.95 15.88 16.13
CA ARG A 127 -4.27 17.13 16.58
C ARG A 127 -3.26 16.90 17.70
N LYS A 128 -3.19 15.71 18.29
CA LYS A 128 -2.33 15.40 19.46
C LYS A 128 -0.97 14.86 19.03
N PHE A 129 -0.19 15.70 18.32
CA PHE A 129 1.11 15.31 17.76
C PHE A 129 2.06 14.66 18.75
N GLY A 130 2.17 15.17 19.98
CA GLY A 130 3.08 14.62 20.99
C GLY A 130 2.75 13.17 21.38
N ARG A 131 1.45 12.85 21.56
CA ARG A 131 1.03 11.47 21.90
C ARG A 131 1.23 10.53 20.72
N THR A 132 0.93 10.98 19.52
CA THR A 132 1.15 10.21 18.29
C THR A 132 2.62 9.93 18.04
N LEU A 133 3.48 10.93 18.24
CA LEU A 133 4.92 10.77 18.10
C LEU A 133 5.48 9.78 19.11
N LEU A 134 5.05 9.86 20.36
CA LEU A 134 5.46 8.92 21.41
C LEU A 134 5.00 7.48 21.10
N ILE A 135 3.75 7.29 20.70
CA ILE A 135 3.23 5.96 20.34
C ILE A 135 3.97 5.41 19.12
N GLY A 136 4.16 6.22 18.07
CA GLY A 136 4.87 5.83 16.86
C GLY A 136 6.32 5.46 17.14
N LEU A 137 6.99 6.21 18.00
CA LEU A 137 8.36 5.95 18.42
C LEU A 137 8.46 4.62 19.20
N ILE A 138 7.61 4.42 20.22
CA ILE A 138 7.59 3.17 20.99
C ILE A 138 7.31 1.98 20.07
N PHE A 139 6.31 2.10 19.20
CA PHE A 139 5.96 1.04 18.26
C PHE A 139 7.14 0.71 17.33
N ALA A 140 7.78 1.73 16.76
CA ALA A 140 8.93 1.56 15.89
C ALA A 140 10.13 0.90 16.61
N PHE A 141 10.41 1.27 17.86
CA PHE A 141 11.45 0.61 18.66
C PHE A 141 11.11 -0.85 18.97
N VAL A 142 9.87 -1.13 19.41
CA VAL A 142 9.42 -2.49 19.69
C VAL A 142 9.58 -3.36 18.44
N THR A 143 9.09 -2.88 17.29
CA THR A 143 9.26 -3.58 16.02
C THR A 143 10.75 -3.74 15.67
N TYR A 144 11.57 -2.70 15.80
CA TYR A 144 13.00 -2.77 15.50
C TYR A 144 13.67 -3.88 16.32
N PHE A 145 13.51 -3.89 17.64
CA PHE A 145 14.11 -4.90 18.51
C PHE A 145 13.54 -6.29 18.29
N SER A 146 12.24 -6.44 18.01
CA SER A 146 11.67 -7.73 17.64
C SER A 146 12.35 -8.29 16.39
N PHE A 147 12.57 -7.48 15.35
CA PHE A 147 13.19 -7.95 14.13
C PHE A 147 14.69 -8.21 14.27
N THR A 148 15.43 -7.29 14.90
CA THR A 148 16.89 -7.42 15.03
C THR A 148 17.29 -8.48 16.06
N ARG A 149 16.59 -8.57 17.19
CA ARG A 149 16.97 -9.47 18.29
C ARG A 149 16.31 -10.84 18.22
N TYR A 150 15.04 -10.90 17.85
CA TYR A 150 14.31 -12.17 17.82
C TYR A 150 14.42 -12.84 16.45
N LEU A 151 14.17 -12.08 15.38
CA LEU A 151 14.18 -12.61 14.01
C LEU A 151 15.56 -12.59 13.34
N HIS A 152 16.58 -11.97 13.97
CA HIS A 152 17.92 -11.79 13.41
C HIS A 152 17.91 -11.17 12.00
N VAL A 153 16.97 -10.24 11.78
CA VAL A 153 16.84 -9.48 10.53
C VAL A 153 17.50 -8.13 10.70
N ASP A 154 18.49 -7.84 9.87
CA ASP A 154 19.19 -6.56 9.87
C ASP A 154 18.27 -5.45 9.34
N LEU A 155 17.90 -4.54 10.22
CA LEU A 155 17.18 -3.32 9.88
C LEU A 155 18.15 -2.14 9.81
N PRO A 156 18.00 -1.23 8.84
CA PRO A 156 18.87 -0.07 8.73
C PRO A 156 18.70 0.83 9.96
N ALA A 157 19.73 0.91 10.81
CA ALA A 157 19.74 1.81 11.96
C ALA A 157 19.89 3.29 11.57
N GLY A 158 20.40 3.57 10.37
CA GLY A 158 20.59 4.94 9.85
C GLY A 158 21.50 5.78 10.74
N ILE A 159 21.05 6.99 11.10
CA ILE A 159 21.76 7.92 12.01
C ILE A 159 21.95 7.32 13.42
N LEU A 160 21.16 6.33 13.81
CA LEU A 160 21.27 5.70 15.13
C LEU A 160 22.30 4.54 15.15
N LYS A 161 23.04 4.35 14.05
CA LYS A 161 24.08 3.34 13.94
C LYS A 161 25.20 3.62 14.97
N GLY A 162 25.30 2.76 15.99
CA GLY A 162 26.27 2.87 17.09
C GLY A 162 25.65 3.14 18.47
N ILE A 163 24.37 3.51 18.54
CA ILE A 163 23.60 3.61 19.80
C ILE A 163 22.66 2.40 19.97
N LEU A 164 22.13 1.90 18.84
CA LEU A 164 21.31 0.69 18.69
C LEU A 164 22.15 -0.45 18.13
#